data_AF-A0AA37XGV5-F1
#
_entry.id   AF-A0AA37XGV5-F1
#
_cell.length_a   1.000
_cell.length_b   1.000
_cell.length_c   1.000
_cell.angle_alpha   90.00
_cell.angle_beta   90.00
_cell.angle_gamma   90.00
#
_symmetry.space_group_name_H-M   'P 1'
#
loop_
_entity.id
_entity.type
_entity.pdbx_description
1 polymer ?
#
loop_
_entity_poly.entity_id
_entity_poly.type
_entity_poly.pdbx_seq_one_letter_code
_entity_poly.pdbx_strand_id
1 'polypeptide(L)'
;MRAVPNNVAENGDVYRVHRDATLDGDDTKTSRPVVCVSMSPHDPVAWKGLPRITTTSMPGDLPSPATPDMPFTRDGHWTLRFLRAVRKDLTGDPALCSFLGTLSEPAKTEALKYYRGRNGTAAG
;
A
#
# COMPACT_ATOMS: atom_id res chain seq x y z
N MET A 1 8.86 -5.75 -19.70
CA MET A 1 8.58 -4.93 -18.49
C MET A 1 7.50 -3.93 -18.86
N ARG A 2 6.34 -3.95 -18.19
CA ARG A 2 5.28 -2.98 -18.44
C ARG A 2 5.70 -1.70 -17.71
N ALA A 3 6.17 -0.70 -18.45
CA ALA A 3 6.43 0.62 -17.90
C ALA A 3 5.11 1.13 -17.31
N VAL A 4 5.12 1.52 -16.05
CA VAL A 4 3.95 2.15 -15.42
C VAL A 4 3.69 3.43 -16.21
N PRO A 5 2.55 3.57 -16.90
CA PRO A 5 2.28 4.80 -17.60
C PRO A 5 2.10 5.88 -16.53
N ASN A 6 3.02 6.84 -16.48
CA ASN A 6 2.88 8.17 -15.87
C ASN A 6 3.34 8.40 -14.42
N ASN A 7 4.04 7.49 -13.72
CA ASN A 7 4.49 7.73 -12.32
C ASN A 7 3.36 8.18 -11.37
N VAL A 8 2.11 7.87 -11.69
CA VAL A 8 0.93 8.20 -10.87
C VAL A 8 0.40 6.90 -10.31
N ALA A 9 0.29 6.82 -8.99
CA ALA A 9 -0.33 5.67 -8.34
C ALA A 9 -1.84 5.73 -8.47
N GLU A 10 -2.46 4.62 -8.85
CA GLU A 10 -3.91 4.45 -8.83
C GLU A 10 -4.36 3.67 -7.59
N ASN A 11 -5.62 3.82 -7.21
CA ASN A 11 -6.20 3.05 -6.11
C ASN A 11 -6.17 1.55 -6.45
N GLY A 12 -5.55 0.75 -5.58
CA GLY A 12 -5.37 -0.69 -5.77
C GLY A 12 -4.00 -1.08 -6.36
N ASP A 13 -3.22 -0.12 -6.83
CA ASP A 13 -1.84 -0.38 -7.24
C ASP A 13 -0.97 -0.70 -6.03
N VAL A 14 -0.06 -1.65 -6.19
CA VAL A 14 0.88 -2.07 -5.16
C VAL A 14 2.29 -1.76 -5.59
N TYR A 15 3.03 -1.15 -4.69
CA TYR A 15 4.43 -0.80 -4.88
C TYR A 15 5.28 -1.45 -3.78
N ARG A 16 6.52 -1.81 -4.11
CA ARG A 16 7.57 -2.07 -3.13
C ARG A 16 8.14 -0.73 -2.73
N VAL A 17 7.68 -0.23 -1.59
CA VAL A 17 8.02 1.09 -1.08
C VAL A 17 9.20 0.97 -0.12
N HIS A 18 10.29 1.65 -0.42
CA HIS A 18 11.41 1.87 0.48
C HIS A 18 11.06 2.97 1.49
N ARG A 19 11.61 2.91 2.70
CA ARG A 19 11.33 3.91 3.75
C ARG A 19 11.64 5.34 3.32
N ASP A 20 12.64 5.53 2.45
CA ASP A 20 13.03 6.87 1.94
C ASP A 20 12.03 7.42 0.90
N ALA A 21 11.11 6.59 0.41
CA ALA A 21 10.00 7.01 -0.41
C ALA A 21 8.77 7.44 0.41
N THR A 22 8.83 7.40 1.74
CA THR A 22 7.72 7.86 2.60
C THR A 22 8.06 9.17 3.29
N LEU A 23 7.05 10.02 3.50
CA LEU A 23 7.22 11.30 4.23
C LEU A 23 7.32 11.08 5.74
N ASP A 24 6.68 10.02 6.24
CA ASP A 24 6.55 9.72 7.66
C ASP A 24 7.72 8.91 8.22
N GLY A 25 8.62 8.41 7.37
CA GLY A 25 9.69 7.49 7.75
C GLY A 25 9.15 6.12 8.21
N ASP A 26 9.71 5.03 7.67
CA ASP A 26 9.50 3.70 8.24
C ASP A 26 10.78 3.24 8.95
N ASP A 27 10.81 3.43 10.27
CA ASP A 27 11.97 3.05 11.09
C ASP A 27 12.08 1.54 11.32
N THR A 28 11.03 0.78 10.98
CA THR A 28 10.92 -0.65 11.32
C THR A 28 11.33 -1.59 10.20
N LYS A 29 11.22 -1.16 8.94
CA LYS A 29 11.66 -1.94 7.78
C LYS A 29 12.17 -1.03 6.68
N THR A 30 13.24 -1.49 6.02
CA THR A 30 13.84 -0.85 4.86
C THR A 30 12.86 -0.74 3.68
N SER A 31 12.10 -1.81 3.39
CA SER A 31 11.12 -1.80 2.30
C SER A 31 10.01 -2.84 2.52
N ARG A 32 8.81 -2.56 2.00
CA ARG A 32 7.66 -3.47 2.04
C ARG A 32 6.66 -3.21 0.91
N PRO A 33 5.80 -4.19 0.56
CA PRO A 33 4.66 -3.94 -0.31
C PRO A 33 3.68 -2.97 0.36
N VAL A 34 3.19 -1.99 -0.40
CA VAL A 34 2.18 -1.01 0.03
C VAL A 34 1.15 -0.87 -1.07
N VAL A 35 -0.13 -1.03 -0.75
CA VAL A 35 -1.22 -0.76 -1.69
C VAL A 35 -1.67 0.69 -1.57
N CYS A 36 -1.79 1.39 -2.70
CA CYS A 36 -2.37 2.72 -2.76
C CYS A 36 -3.88 2.66 -2.52
N VAL A 37 -4.35 3.37 -1.49
CA VAL A 37 -5.78 3.41 -1.09
C VAL A 37 -6.37 4.82 -1.16
N SER A 38 -5.52 5.82 -1.38
CA SER A 38 -5.92 7.16 -1.77
C SER A 38 -4.82 7.78 -2.60
N MET A 39 -5.00 7.80 -3.92
CA MET A 39 -4.13 8.52 -4.85
C MET A 39 -4.11 10.04 -4.61
N SER A 40 -5.09 10.58 -3.87
CA SER A 40 -5.18 11.98 -3.42
C SER A 40 -4.90 13.00 -4.53
N PRO A 41 -5.80 13.20 -5.51
CA PRO A 41 -5.53 14.07 -6.67
C PRO A 41 -5.23 15.54 -6.31
N HIS A 42 -5.71 16.01 -5.16
CA HIS A 42 -5.48 17.37 -4.67
C HIS A 42 -4.22 17.52 -3.80
N ASP A 43 -3.58 16.42 -3.39
CA ASP A 43 -2.30 16.44 -2.68
C ASP A 43 -1.18 16.27 -3.72
N PRO A 44 -0.37 17.29 -4.02
CA PRO A 44 0.68 17.16 -5.03
C PRO A 44 1.88 16.34 -4.52
N VAL A 45 1.99 16.10 -3.22
CA VAL A 45 3.20 15.55 -2.59
C VAL A 45 3.10 14.03 -2.42
N ALA A 46 1.97 13.54 -1.90
CA ALA A 46 1.89 12.15 -1.49
C ALA A 46 0.53 11.48 -1.75
N TRP A 47 0.56 10.16 -1.90
CA TRP A 47 -0.60 9.29 -1.83
C TRP A 47 -0.59 8.49 -0.51
N LYS A 48 -1.74 7.95 -0.11
CA LYS A 48 -1.85 7.14 1.12
C LYS A 48 -1.87 5.66 0.80
N GLY A 49 -1.10 4.89 1.57
CA GLY A 49 -0.94 3.47 1.34
C GLY A 49 -1.07 2.61 2.59
N LEU A 50 -1.67 1.43 2.43
CA LEU A 50 -1.68 0.39 3.46
C LEU A 50 -0.47 -0.54 3.25
N PRO A 51 0.44 -0.65 4.22
CA PRO A 51 1.51 -1.62 4.12
C PRO A 51 1.03 -3.04 4.33
N ARG A 52 1.67 -3.96 3.63
CA ARG A 52 1.53 -5.40 3.85
C ARG A 52 2.46 -5.84 4.97
N ILE A 53 1.90 -6.55 5.94
CA ILE A 53 2.64 -7.27 6.98
C ILE A 53 2.40 -8.77 6.81
N THR A 54 3.38 -9.55 7.22
CA THR A 54 3.34 -11.02 7.13
C THR A 54 3.65 -11.68 8.46
N THR A 55 3.86 -10.85 9.48
CA THR A 55 4.16 -11.19 10.86
C THR A 55 3.36 -10.22 11.70
N THR A 56 3.07 -10.60 12.95
CA THR A 56 2.46 -9.70 13.95
C THR A 56 1.13 -9.08 13.51
N SER A 57 0.26 -9.84 12.83
CA SER A 57 -1.11 -9.41 12.54
C SER A 57 -1.89 -9.21 13.83
N MET A 58 -2.77 -8.22 13.84
CA MET A 58 -3.68 -7.93 14.95
C MET A 58 -5.13 -8.19 14.54
N PRO A 59 -6.03 -8.41 15.51
CA PRO A 59 -7.46 -8.38 15.23
C PRO A 59 -7.84 -7.11 14.46
N GLY A 60 -8.54 -7.28 13.34
CA GLY A 60 -8.94 -6.18 12.46
C GLY A 60 -7.94 -5.80 11.37
N ASP A 61 -6.78 -6.45 11.25
CA ASP A 61 -5.96 -6.35 10.03
C ASP A 61 -6.67 -7.09 8.87
N LEU A 62 -6.67 -6.51 7.67
CA LEU A 62 -7.36 -7.07 6.50
C LEU A 62 -6.51 -8.19 5.87
N PRO A 63 -7.05 -9.41 5.64
CA PRO A 63 -6.30 -10.47 4.99
C PRO A 63 -5.75 -10.10 3.62
N SER A 64 -4.54 -10.58 3.33
CA SER A 64 -3.84 -10.43 2.05
C SER A 64 -3.16 -11.76 1.73
N PRO A 65 -3.86 -12.72 1.11
CA PRO A 65 -3.29 -14.04 0.85
C PRO A 65 -2.13 -14.00 -0.15
N ALA A 66 -1.34 -15.08 -0.18
CA ALA A 66 -0.44 -15.36 -1.29
C ALA A 66 -1.25 -15.48 -2.59
N THR A 67 -0.75 -14.90 -3.68
CA THR A 67 -1.40 -14.96 -5.00
C THR A 67 -0.34 -15.06 -6.09
N PRO A 68 -0.59 -15.78 -7.20
CA PRO A 68 0.39 -15.95 -8.27
C PRO A 68 0.61 -14.67 -9.09
N ASP A 69 -0.38 -13.78 -9.14
CA ASP A 69 -0.34 -12.55 -9.93
C ASP A 69 0.47 -11.42 -9.27
N MET A 70 0.89 -11.64 -8.02
CA MET A 70 1.67 -10.69 -7.23
C MET A 70 2.91 -11.39 -6.66
N PRO A 71 3.98 -10.66 -6.30
CA PRO A 71 5.17 -11.24 -5.67
C PRO A 71 4.94 -11.63 -4.19
N PHE A 72 3.72 -12.05 -3.84
CA PHE A 72 3.34 -12.46 -2.50
C PHE A 72 3.45 -13.98 -2.37
N THR A 73 4.61 -14.45 -1.93
CA THR A 73 4.91 -15.89 -1.80
C THR A 73 4.33 -16.55 -0.54
N ARG A 74 3.69 -15.78 0.33
CA ARG A 74 3.08 -16.24 1.59
C ARG A 74 1.99 -15.29 2.04
N ASP A 75 1.09 -15.79 2.86
CA ASP A 75 -0.02 -15.01 3.41
C ASP A 75 0.45 -13.84 4.28
N GLY A 76 -0.41 -12.84 4.37
CA GLY A 76 -0.15 -11.60 5.09
C GLY A 76 -1.44 -10.83 5.30
N HIS A 77 -1.29 -9.59 5.72
CA HIS A 77 -2.39 -8.69 6.02
C HIS A 77 -2.04 -7.25 5.61
N TRP A 78 -3.03 -6.49 5.18
CA TRP A 78 -2.98 -5.04 5.08
C TRP A 78 -3.34 -4.45 6.44
N THR A 79 -2.57 -3.47 6.91
CA THR A 79 -2.76 -2.91 8.26
C THR A 79 -2.90 -1.39 8.24
N LEU A 80 -3.81 -0.87 9.06
CA LEU A 80 -3.96 0.57 9.29
C LEU A 80 -2.91 1.15 10.22
N ARG A 81 -2.24 0.32 11.02
CA ARG A 81 -1.30 0.75 12.09
C ARG A 81 -0.11 1.54 11.57
N PHE A 82 0.25 1.34 10.31
CA PHE A 82 1.44 1.93 9.70
C PHE A 82 1.07 2.60 8.37
N LEU A 83 -0.10 3.25 8.30
CA LEU A 83 -0.54 3.96 7.09
C LEU A 83 0.56 4.91 6.60
N ARG A 84 1.01 4.72 5.36
CA ARG A 84 2.13 5.47 4.79
C ARG A 84 1.67 6.65 3.95
N ALA A 85 2.43 7.75 4.04
CA ALA A 85 2.36 8.85 3.09
C ALA A 85 3.50 8.68 2.09
N VAL A 86 3.21 8.13 0.91
CA VAL A 86 4.23 7.79 -0.07
C VAL A 86 4.37 8.92 -1.08
N ARG A 87 5.63 9.32 -1.33
CA ARG A 87 6.01 10.40 -2.22
C ARG A 87 5.61 10.12 -3.66
N LYS A 88 4.89 11.06 -4.27
CA LYS A 88 4.43 10.97 -5.66
C LYS A 88 5.58 11.08 -6.65
N ASP A 89 6.55 11.95 -6.39
CA ASP A 89 7.72 12.14 -7.26
C ASP A 89 8.62 10.91 -7.37
N LEU A 90 8.54 9.99 -6.40
CA LEU A 90 9.28 8.73 -6.41
C LEU A 90 8.44 7.54 -6.88
N THR A 91 7.16 7.72 -7.21
CA THR A 91 6.28 6.61 -7.60
C THR A 91 6.74 5.98 -8.91
N GLY A 92 6.95 4.66 -8.91
CA GLY A 92 7.49 3.92 -10.04
C GLY A 92 9.02 3.86 -10.06
N ASP A 93 9.72 4.55 -9.16
CA ASP A 93 11.18 4.46 -9.05
C ASP A 93 11.61 3.00 -8.78
N PRO A 94 12.50 2.40 -9.60
CA PRO A 94 12.88 1.01 -9.47
C PRO A 94 13.51 0.63 -8.11
N ALA A 95 14.23 1.57 -7.49
CA ALA A 95 14.94 1.34 -6.24
C ALA A 95 14.08 1.68 -5.02
N LEU A 96 13.25 2.72 -5.11
CA LEU A 96 12.56 3.31 -3.96
C LEU A 96 11.05 3.04 -3.94
N CYS A 97 10.39 2.85 -5.07
CA CYS A 97 8.93 2.67 -5.13
C CYS A 97 8.51 1.87 -6.39
N SER A 98 9.05 0.66 -6.54
CA SER A 98 8.84 -0.13 -7.76
C SER A 98 7.43 -0.73 -7.80
N PHE A 99 6.78 -0.63 -8.96
CA PHE A 99 5.46 -1.23 -9.17
C PHE A 99 5.52 -2.76 -9.15
N LEU A 100 4.61 -3.36 -8.40
CA LEU A 100 4.51 -4.82 -8.25
C LEU A 100 3.32 -5.41 -9.00
N GLY A 101 2.28 -4.60 -9.25
CA GLY A 101 1.02 -5.05 -9.83
C GLY A 101 -0.16 -4.30 -9.23
N THR A 102 -1.35 -4.62 -9.73
CA THR A 102 -2.61 -4.05 -9.26
C THR A 102 -3.42 -5.17 -8.63
N LEU A 103 -4.05 -4.90 -7.48
CA LEU A 103 -4.96 -5.87 -6.85
C LEU A 103 -6.13 -6.20 -7.79
N SER A 104 -6.62 -7.43 -7.70
CA SER A 104 -7.90 -7.80 -8.33
C SER A 104 -9.03 -6.91 -7.80
N GLU A 105 -10.05 -6.67 -8.61
CA GLU A 105 -11.16 -5.78 -8.23
C GLU A 105 -11.84 -6.12 -6.88
N PRO A 106 -12.05 -7.42 -6.52
CA PRO A 106 -12.53 -7.76 -5.18
C PRO A 106 -11.57 -7.29 -4.07
N ALA A 107 -10.28 -7.61 -4.17
CA ALA A 107 -9.28 -7.27 -3.16
C ALA A 107 -9.04 -5.76 -3.06
N LYS A 108 -9.04 -5.06 -4.20
CA LYS A 108 -8.99 -3.59 -4.27
C LYS A 108 -10.19 -2.98 -3.56
N THR A 109 -11.39 -3.47 -3.83
CA THR A 109 -12.63 -2.99 -3.19
C THR A 109 -12.57 -3.15 -1.68
N GLU A 110 -12.11 -4.31 -1.19
CA GLU A 110 -11.94 -4.57 0.25
C GLU A 110 -10.90 -3.66 0.89
N ALA A 111 -9.73 -3.49 0.26
CA ALA A 111 -8.68 -2.60 0.76
C ALA A 111 -9.15 -1.14 0.87
N LEU A 112 -9.91 -0.65 -0.12
CA LEU A 112 -10.47 0.70 -0.11
C LEU A 112 -11.57 0.85 0.96
N LYS A 113 -12.45 -0.16 1.12
CA LYS A 113 -13.46 -0.17 2.19
C LYS A 113 -12.80 -0.17 3.57
N TYR A 114 -11.79 -1.01 3.76
CA TYR A 114 -11.02 -1.10 4.98
C TYR A 114 -10.36 0.25 5.34
N TYR A 115 -9.73 0.90 4.36
CA TYR A 115 -9.16 2.23 4.55
C TYR A 115 -10.20 3.32 4.89
N ARG A 116 -11.37 3.31 4.23
CA ARG A 116 -12.44 4.28 4.50
C ARG A 116 -13.11 4.04 5.86
N GLY A 117 -13.22 2.79 6.28
CA GLY A 117 -13.79 2.38 7.56
C GLY A 117 -12.93 2.73 8.78
N ARG A 118 -11.70 3.22 8.59
CA ARG A 118 -10.75 3.52 9.68
C ARG A 118 -11.26 4.51 10.74
N ASN A 119 -12.20 5.38 10.39
CA ASN A 119 -12.78 6.36 11.30
C ASN A 119 -14.04 5.83 12.02
N GLY A 120 -14.47 4.61 11.73
CA GLY A 120 -15.71 4.01 12.25
C GLY A 120 -15.58 3.30 13.60
N THR A 121 -14.39 3.27 14.21
CA THR A 121 -14.13 2.58 15.50
C THR A 121 -13.52 3.53 16.53
N ALA A 122 -14.17 4.66 16.76
CA ALA A 122 -14.02 5.48 17.95
C ALA A 122 -15.41 5.73 18.59
N ALA A 123 -16.14 4.65 18.83
CA ALA A 123 -17.34 4.64 19.67
C ALA A 123 -17.56 3.19 20.12
N GLY A 124 -17.09 2.89 21.33
CA GLY A 124 -17.22 1.61 22.01
C GLY A 124 -16.63 1.75 23.40
#